data_AF-A0A547TDN4-F1
#
_entry.id   AF-A0A547TDN4-F1
#
_cell.length_a   1.000
_cell.length_b   1.000
_cell.length_c   1.000
_cell.angle_alpha   90.00
_cell.angle_beta   90.00
_cell.angle_gamma   90.00
#
_symmetry.space_group_name_H-M   'P 1'
#
loop_
_entity.id
_entity.type
_entity.pdbx_description
1 polymer ?
#
loop_
_entity_poly.entity_id
_entity_poly.type
_entity_poly.pdbx_seq_one_letter_code
_entity_poly.pdbx_strand_id
1 'polypeptide(L)'
;VQYRAQYFKGEAKVEITSSDAIMPYLTQLKGQFTRVVVKNVSSLSSTYSIRIYELLQQFRSTGDRTIAIDDFRTMLAVEDKYQQFKDLNKMIIKPAIAELNEKSDLVVTVETIKKGRTVVDLLFRFKEDKQIKMSI
;
A
#
# COMPACT_ATOMS: atom_id res chain seq x y z
N VAL A 1 -5.92 3.88 -30.16
CA VAL A 1 -5.63 4.90 -29.12
C VAL A 1 -4.13 4.94 -28.91
N GLN A 2 -3.50 6.11 -29.11
CA GLN A 2 -2.04 6.23 -29.16
C GLN A 2 -1.51 6.50 -27.74
N TYR A 3 -0.90 5.50 -27.13
CA TYR A 3 -0.21 5.64 -25.84
C TYR A 3 1.03 6.52 -26.05
N ARG A 4 1.18 7.60 -25.29
CA ARG A 4 2.34 8.49 -25.38
C ARG A 4 2.83 8.89 -23.99
N ALA A 5 4.13 8.71 -23.79
CA ALA A 5 4.89 9.35 -22.73
C ALA A 5 6.00 10.16 -23.40
N GLN A 6 6.11 11.45 -23.06
CA GLN A 6 7.10 12.36 -23.64
C GLN A 6 7.83 13.09 -22.51
N TYR A 7 9.16 13.07 -22.56
CA TYR A 7 10.01 13.88 -21.69
C TYR A 7 10.50 15.13 -22.44
N PHE A 8 10.33 16.30 -21.85
CA PHE A 8 10.77 17.58 -22.38
C PHE A 8 12.12 17.93 -21.77
N LYS A 9 13.19 17.57 -22.48
CA LYS A 9 14.57 17.76 -22.02
C LYS A 9 14.86 19.26 -21.83
N GLY A 10 15.40 19.61 -20.66
CA GLY A 10 15.71 21.00 -20.29
C GLY A 10 14.57 21.73 -19.57
N GLU A 11 13.37 21.14 -19.51
CA GLU A 11 12.19 21.75 -18.89
C GLU A 11 11.75 21.04 -17.59
N ALA A 12 12.40 19.94 -17.22
CA ALA A 12 12.00 19.08 -16.10
C ALA A 12 10.51 18.65 -16.16
N LYS A 13 9.98 18.47 -17.38
CA LYS A 13 8.57 18.18 -17.64
C LYS A 13 8.40 16.82 -18.31
N VAL A 14 7.43 16.05 -17.83
CA VAL A 14 6.97 14.79 -18.43
C VAL A 14 5.48 14.93 -18.77
N GLU A 15 5.08 14.49 -19.94
CA GLU A 15 3.67 14.36 -20.34
C GLU A 15 3.34 12.88 -20.52
N ILE A 16 2.24 12.43 -19.92
CA ILE A 16 1.78 11.04 -19.97
C ILE A 16 0.31 11.07 -20.38
N THR A 17 -0.03 10.36 -21.45
CA THR A 17 -1.42 10.19 -21.90
C THR A 17 -1.88 8.78 -21.55
N SER A 18 -2.90 8.68 -20.70
CA SER A 18 -3.55 7.42 -20.34
C SER A 18 -4.63 7.05 -21.37
N SER A 19 -4.96 5.77 -21.47
CA SER A 19 -6.04 5.30 -22.37
C SER A 19 -7.42 5.65 -21.85
N ASP A 20 -8.38 5.89 -22.75
CA ASP A 20 -9.77 6.17 -22.38
C ASP A 20 -10.39 5.09 -21.47
N ALA A 21 -9.98 3.83 -21.62
CA ALA A 21 -10.45 2.71 -20.81
C ALA A 21 -10.14 2.85 -19.31
N ILE A 22 -9.11 3.61 -18.93
CA ILE A 22 -8.76 3.83 -17.52
C ILE A 22 -9.48 5.05 -16.92
N MET A 23 -10.03 5.94 -17.76
CA MET A 23 -10.63 7.20 -17.32
C MET A 23 -11.78 7.02 -16.30
N PRO A 24 -12.66 6.01 -16.41
CA PRO A 24 -13.67 5.77 -15.38
C PRO A 24 -13.06 5.54 -14.00
N TYR A 25 -11.97 4.77 -13.91
CA TYR A 25 -11.31 4.45 -12.64
C TYR A 25 -10.55 5.63 -12.04
N LEU A 26 -10.05 6.55 -12.87
CA LEU A 26 -9.35 7.76 -12.41
C LEU A 26 -10.30 8.89 -12.00
N THR A 27 -11.48 8.99 -12.63
CA THR A 27 -12.38 10.15 -12.49
C THR A 27 -13.62 9.89 -11.65
N GLN A 28 -14.00 8.62 -11.43
CA GLN A 28 -15.22 8.27 -10.71
C GLN A 28 -15.05 8.33 -9.18
N LEU A 29 -14.87 9.53 -8.65
CA LEU A 29 -14.65 9.83 -7.22
C LEU A 29 -15.94 9.97 -6.39
N LYS A 30 -17.07 9.41 -6.84
CA LYS A 30 -18.38 9.62 -6.20
C LYS A 30 -18.86 8.49 -5.29
N GLY A 31 -18.14 7.36 -5.22
CA GLY A 31 -18.57 6.18 -4.45
C GLY A 31 -17.42 5.38 -3.85
N GLN A 32 -16.93 4.38 -4.59
CA GLN A 32 -15.91 3.45 -4.12
C GLN A 32 -14.50 3.95 -4.49
N PHE A 33 -13.93 4.84 -3.67
CA PHE A 33 -12.57 5.32 -3.85
C PHE A 33 -11.81 5.37 -2.52
N THR A 34 -10.48 5.32 -2.61
CA THR A 34 -9.60 5.49 -1.45
C THR A 34 -8.92 6.84 -1.54
N ARG A 35 -9.03 7.66 -0.50
CA ARG A 35 -8.33 8.94 -0.44
C ARG A 35 -6.97 8.74 0.24
N VAL A 36 -5.91 8.95 -0.51
CA VAL A 36 -4.52 8.98 0.00
C VAL A 36 -3.99 10.40 -0.09
N VAL A 37 -3.48 10.93 1.02
CA VAL A 37 -2.80 12.23 1.03
C VAL A 37 -1.35 12.00 0.61
N VAL A 38 -0.94 12.60 -0.51
CA VAL A 38 0.40 12.39 -1.10
C VAL A 38 1.52 12.60 -0.08
N LYS A 39 1.41 13.61 0.77
CA LYS A 39 2.40 13.90 1.83
C LYS A 39 2.63 12.73 2.78
N ASN A 40 1.61 11.92 3.05
CA ASN A 40 1.67 10.82 4.01
C ASN A 40 2.39 9.59 3.44
N VAL A 41 2.48 9.50 2.11
CA VAL A 41 3.14 8.38 1.41
C VAL A 41 4.44 8.80 0.74
N SER A 42 4.70 10.10 0.56
CA SER A 42 5.88 10.61 -0.16
C SER A 42 7.21 10.30 0.53
N SER A 43 7.19 10.01 1.83
CA SER A 43 8.36 9.63 2.65
C SER A 43 8.64 8.12 2.63
N LEU A 44 7.69 7.30 2.15
CA LEU A 44 7.84 5.86 2.07
C LEU A 44 8.70 5.51 0.86
N SER A 45 9.79 4.75 1.06
CA SER A 45 10.68 4.35 -0.03
C SER A 45 10.36 2.97 -0.60
N SER A 46 9.64 2.13 0.15
CA SER A 46 9.21 0.80 -0.31
C SER A 46 7.85 0.86 -0.99
N THR A 47 7.78 0.35 -2.22
CA THR A 47 6.52 0.13 -2.95
C THR A 47 5.54 -0.72 -2.14
N TYR A 48 6.02 -1.69 -1.35
CA TYR A 48 5.15 -2.50 -0.50
C TYR A 48 4.57 -1.69 0.68
N SER A 49 5.35 -0.77 1.25
CA SER A 49 4.85 0.12 2.31
C SER A 49 3.74 1.02 1.78
N ILE A 50 3.94 1.62 0.60
CA ILE A 50 2.92 2.44 -0.08
C ILE A 50 1.68 1.60 -0.36
N ARG A 51 1.85 0.38 -0.89
CA ARG A 51 0.72 -0.48 -1.21
C ARG A 51 -0.07 -0.92 0.03
N ILE A 52 0.62 -1.27 1.11
CA ILE A 52 -0.03 -1.62 2.38
C ILE A 52 -0.75 -0.40 2.95
N TYR A 53 -0.17 0.79 2.90
CA TYR A 53 -0.85 2.03 3.29
C TYR A 53 -2.19 2.21 2.57
N GLU A 54 -2.19 2.10 1.24
CA GLU A 54 -3.40 2.19 0.42
C GLU A 54 -4.47 1.18 0.84
N LEU A 55 -4.05 -0.07 1.08
CA LEU A 55 -4.94 -1.15 1.53
C LEU A 55 -5.54 -0.85 2.92
N LEU A 56 -4.77 -0.29 3.84
CA LEU A 56 -5.30 0.08 5.16
C LEU A 56 -6.23 1.29 5.06
N GLN A 57 -5.92 2.29 4.24
CA GLN A 57 -6.71 3.50 4.11
C GLN A 57 -8.14 3.22 3.57
N GLN A 58 -8.35 2.13 2.83
CA GLN A 58 -9.67 1.62 2.44
C GLN A 58 -10.58 1.32 3.65
N PHE A 59 -9.99 0.93 4.77
CA PHE A 59 -10.67 0.52 6.00
C PHE A 59 -10.47 1.55 7.13
N ARG A 60 -10.15 2.80 6.79
CA ARG A 60 -9.90 3.87 7.78
C ARG A 60 -11.04 4.10 8.77
N SER A 61 -12.28 3.78 8.39
CA SER A 61 -13.46 3.96 9.25
C SER A 61 -13.56 2.88 10.34
N THR A 62 -13.05 1.68 10.09
CA THR A 62 -13.06 0.57 11.07
C THR A 62 -11.76 0.54 11.86
N GLY A 63 -10.62 0.82 11.23
CA GLY A 63 -9.29 0.78 11.85
C GLY A 63 -8.72 -0.63 11.98
N ASP A 64 -9.32 -1.61 11.30
CA ASP A 64 -8.82 -2.97 11.20
C ASP A 64 -9.14 -3.59 9.84
N ARG A 65 -8.29 -4.53 9.43
CA ARG A 65 -8.45 -5.29 8.18
C ARG A 65 -7.83 -6.67 8.32
N THR A 66 -8.61 -7.72 8.07
CA THR A 66 -8.11 -9.10 7.93
C THR A 66 -7.91 -9.42 6.45
N ILE A 67 -6.77 -10.01 6.10
CA ILE A 67 -6.44 -10.41 4.72
C ILE A 67 -5.86 -11.82 4.73
N ALA A 68 -6.42 -12.71 3.92
CA ALA A 68 -5.83 -14.03 3.70
C ALA A 68 -4.42 -13.91 3.10
N ILE A 69 -3.52 -14.83 3.44
CA ILE A 69 -2.13 -14.77 2.97
C ILE A 69 -2.03 -14.77 1.44
N ASP A 70 -2.85 -15.57 0.77
CA ASP A 70 -2.82 -15.68 -0.69
C ASP A 70 -3.35 -14.41 -1.37
N ASP A 71 -4.41 -13.82 -0.80
CA ASP A 71 -4.92 -12.52 -1.25
C ASP A 71 -3.89 -11.41 -1.02
N PHE A 72 -3.20 -11.42 0.12
CA PHE A 72 -2.16 -10.45 0.43
C PHE A 72 -1.00 -10.52 -0.58
N ARG A 73 -0.60 -11.72 -1.00
CA ARG A 73 0.40 -11.90 -2.06
C ARG A 73 -0.08 -11.34 -3.39
N THR A 74 -1.33 -11.63 -3.75
CA THR A 74 -1.96 -11.15 -4.98
C THR A 74 -2.04 -9.62 -5.00
N MET A 75 -2.47 -9.01 -3.89
CA MET A 75 -2.58 -7.55 -3.77
C MET A 75 -1.23 -6.82 -3.85
N LEU A 76 -0.13 -7.53 -3.58
CA LEU A 76 1.25 -7.04 -3.66
C LEU A 76 1.99 -7.51 -4.92
N ALA A 77 1.36 -8.30 -5.80
CA ALA A 77 1.97 -8.90 -6.99
C ALA A 77 3.25 -9.72 -6.69
N VAL A 78 3.20 -10.52 -5.63
CA VAL A 78 4.31 -11.39 -5.17
C VAL A 78 3.87 -12.85 -4.99
N GLU A 79 2.89 -13.29 -5.76
CA GLU A 79 2.35 -14.66 -5.75
C GLU A 79 3.45 -15.69 -5.99
N ASP A 80 4.38 -15.41 -6.91
CA ASP A 80 5.50 -16.28 -7.26
C ASP A 80 6.73 -16.08 -6.36
N LYS A 81 6.71 -15.10 -5.45
CA LYS A 81 7.85 -14.73 -4.60
C LYS A 81 7.56 -14.99 -3.13
N TYR A 82 8.62 -15.22 -2.36
CA TYR A 82 8.54 -15.36 -0.90
C TYR A 82 7.54 -16.43 -0.44
N GLN A 83 7.47 -17.58 -1.12
CA GLN A 83 6.46 -18.64 -0.89
C GLN A 83 6.32 -19.03 0.58
N GLN A 84 7.45 -19.09 1.29
CA GLN A 84 7.45 -19.34 2.73
C GLN A 84 7.00 -18.07 3.48
N PHE A 85 6.06 -18.23 4.41
CA PHE A 85 5.60 -17.12 5.25
C PHE A 85 6.76 -16.44 6.00
N LYS A 86 7.78 -17.19 6.40
CA LYS A 86 8.99 -16.65 7.04
C LYS A 86 9.66 -15.57 6.18
N ASP A 87 9.78 -15.81 4.88
CA ASP A 87 10.41 -14.88 3.94
C ASP A 87 9.48 -13.70 3.65
N LEU A 88 8.19 -13.95 3.44
CA LEU A 88 7.20 -12.88 3.27
C LEU A 88 7.21 -11.93 4.48
N ASN A 89 7.24 -12.49 5.68
CA ASN A 89 7.25 -11.73 6.92
C ASN A 89 8.56 -10.94 7.10
N LYS A 90 9.71 -11.56 6.82
CA LYS A 90 11.02 -10.93 6.96
C LYS A 90 11.25 -9.83 5.91
N MET A 91 10.86 -10.07 4.66
CA MET A 91 11.24 -9.23 3.52
C MET A 91 10.20 -8.16 3.21
N ILE A 92 8.92 -8.37 3.56
CA ILE A 92 7.83 -7.47 3.22
C ILE A 92 7.12 -6.96 4.46
N ILE A 93 6.50 -7.85 5.24
CA ILE A 93 5.55 -7.43 6.28
C ILE A 93 6.27 -6.62 7.37
N LYS A 94 7.32 -7.16 7.99
CA LYS A 94 8.03 -6.45 9.07
C LYS A 94 8.65 -5.14 8.61
N PRO A 95 9.40 -5.08 7.48
CA PRO A 95 9.94 -3.82 6.99
C PRO A 95 8.87 -2.78 6.68
N ALA A 96 7.78 -3.19 6.03
CA ALA A 96 6.71 -2.26 5.68
C ALA A 96 5.98 -1.72 6.90
N ILE A 97 5.67 -2.56 7.89
CA ILE A 97 5.05 -2.10 9.13
C ILE A 97 5.99 -1.17 9.92
N ALA A 98 7.28 -1.47 9.97
CA ALA A 98 8.25 -0.59 10.60
C ALA A 98 8.30 0.78 9.91
N GLU A 99 8.40 0.80 8.58
CA GLU A 99 8.47 2.04 7.80
C GLU A 99 7.18 2.87 7.92
N LEU A 100 6.00 2.23 7.88
CA LEU A 100 4.72 2.92 8.06
C LEU A 100 4.65 3.63 9.43
N ASN A 101 5.02 2.93 10.50
CA ASN A 101 5.01 3.48 11.86
C ASN A 101 6.05 4.60 12.07
N GLU A 102 7.09 4.63 11.25
CA GLU A 102 8.17 5.62 11.31
C GLU A 102 7.85 6.85 10.45
N LYS A 103 7.34 6.66 9.23
CA LYS A 103 7.35 7.70 8.20
C LYS A 103 5.98 8.15 7.71
N SER A 104 4.90 7.48 8.11
CA SER A 104 3.53 7.84 7.69
C SER A 104 2.73 8.45 8.85
N ASP A 105 1.47 8.78 8.56
CA ASP A 105 0.47 9.19 9.57
C ASP A 105 -0.27 8.00 10.19
N LEU A 106 0.20 6.76 10.02
CA LEU A 106 -0.42 5.58 10.60
C LEU A 106 0.41 4.98 11.74
N VAL A 107 -0.28 4.58 12.80
CA VAL A 107 0.23 3.61 13.77
C VAL A 107 -0.39 2.26 13.44
N VAL A 108 0.43 1.26 13.12
CA VAL A 108 0.00 -0.02 12.57
C VAL A 108 0.59 -1.19 13.36
N THR A 109 -0.24 -2.17 13.69
CA THR A 109 0.19 -3.49 14.14
C THR A 109 -0.34 -4.56 13.21
N VAL A 110 0.37 -5.69 13.16
CA VAL A 110 -0.04 -6.87 12.40
C VAL A 110 0.08 -8.12 13.25
N GLU A 111 -0.98 -8.89 13.31
CA GLU A 111 -1.07 -10.17 13.99
C GLU A 111 -1.30 -11.29 12.97
N THR A 112 -0.79 -12.49 13.26
CA THR A 112 -1.00 -13.66 12.39
C THR A 112 -2.11 -14.53 12.95
N ILE A 113 -3.10 -14.87 12.12
CA ILE A 113 -4.10 -15.89 12.43
C ILE A 113 -3.62 -17.22 11.88
N LYS A 114 -3.70 -18.28 12.70
CA LYS A 114 -3.16 -19.60 12.37
C LYS A 114 -4.25 -20.67 12.36
N LYS A 115 -4.13 -21.60 11.41
CA LYS A 115 -4.84 -22.88 11.40
C LYS A 115 -3.82 -23.98 11.67
N GLY A 116 -3.80 -24.46 12.91
CA GLY A 116 -2.73 -25.33 13.39
C GLY A 116 -1.38 -24.61 13.36
N ARG A 117 -0.41 -25.13 12.60
CA ARG A 117 0.94 -24.54 12.48
C ARG A 117 1.06 -23.51 11.36
N THR A 118 0.08 -23.46 10.46
CA THR A 118 0.11 -22.62 9.25
C THR A 118 -0.54 -21.28 9.52
N VAL A 119 0.12 -20.19 9.09
CA VAL A 119 -0.48 -18.84 9.07
C VAL A 119 -1.41 -18.75 7.87
N VAL A 120 -2.67 -18.37 8.11
CA VAL A 120 -3.72 -18.31 7.10
C VAL A 120 -4.14 -16.88 6.79
N ASP A 121 -4.13 -15.99 7.79
CA ASP A 121 -4.49 -14.59 7.62
C ASP A 121 -3.56 -13.65 8.37
N LEU A 122 -3.56 -12.39 7.93
CA LEU A 122 -2.97 -11.23 8.59
C LEU A 122 -4.09 -10.33 9.09
N LEU A 123 -4.09 -10.07 10.39
CA LEU A 123 -4.97 -9.07 11.01
C LEU A 123 -4.17 -7.78 11.22
N PHE A 124 -4.49 -6.76 10.43
CA PHE A 124 -3.96 -5.42 10.62
C PHE A 124 -4.87 -4.64 11.56
N ARG A 125 -4.29 -3.94 12.52
CA ARG A 125 -4.97 -2.91 13.32
C ARG A 125 -4.22 -1.61 13.16
N PHE A 126 -4.93 -0.52 12.91
CA PHE A 126 -4.31 0.74 12.61
C PHE A 126 -5.18 1.93 12.98
N LYS A 127 -4.52 3.07 13.22
CA LYS A 127 -5.17 4.35 13.46
C LYS A 127 -4.34 5.47 12.88
N GLU A 128 -5.01 6.56 12.49
CA GLU A 128 -4.35 7.80 12.11
C GLU A 128 -3.72 8.43 13.36
N ASP A 129 -2.42 8.71 13.30
CA ASP A 129 -1.70 9.54 14.25
C ASP A 129 -1.58 10.95 13.65
N LYS A 130 -2.14 11.93 14.35
CA LYS A 130 -2.25 13.31 13.83
C LYS A 130 -0.88 13.99 13.67
N GLN A 131 0.18 13.38 14.19
CA GLN A 131 1.54 13.86 14.07
C GLN A 131 2.34 12.92 13.16
N ILE A 132 2.64 13.38 11.94
CA ILE A 132 3.66 12.72 11.12
C ILE A 132 4.97 12.81 11.89
N LYS A 133 5.55 11.65 12.23
CA LYS A 133 6.86 11.58 12.86
C LYS A 133 7.88 12.04 11.83
N MET A 134 8.30 13.30 11.94
CA MET A 134 9.40 13.83 11.17
C MET A 134 10.68 13.29 11.80
N SER A 135 11.31 12.30 11.19
CA SER A 135 12.70 11.97 11.46
C SER A 135 13.55 13.15 10.96
N ILE A 136 14.13 13.92 11.89
CA ILE A 136 15.15 14.94 11.62
C ILE A 136 16.48 14.22 11.35
#